data_AF-A0AAW2C678-F1
#
_entry.id   AF-A0AAW2C678-F1
#
_cell.length_a   1.000
_cell.length_b   1.000
_cell.length_c   1.000
_cell.angle_alpha   90.00
_cell.angle_beta   90.00
_cell.angle_gamma   90.00
#
_symmetry.space_group_name_H-M   'P 1'
#
loop_
_entity.id
_entity.type
_entity.pdbx_description
1 polymer ?
#
loop_
_entity_poly.entity_id
_entity_poly.type
_entity_poly.pdbx_seq_one_letter_code
_entity_poly.pdbx_strand_id
1 'polypeptide(L)'
;MESISMVPSTTSARHNKSLLGVSPPHPHHYHQQQQQQQQQRHLLEAISLLLSRWNGLQMAIQNQWGGHDSLQKSRQLETDIFSCTALCGGFRKLAP
;
A
#
# COMPACT_ATOMS: atom_id res chain seq x y z
N MET A 1 2.34 12.50 49.22
CA MET A 1 2.16 13.92 49.58
C MET A 1 1.56 14.58 48.36
N GLU A 2 0.23 14.70 48.35
CA GLU A 2 -0.50 15.41 47.31
C GLU A 2 -0.27 16.91 47.43
N SER A 3 -0.19 17.62 46.31
CA SER A 3 -0.52 19.06 46.22
C SER A 3 -0.69 19.51 44.76
N ILE A 4 -1.96 19.62 44.38
CA ILE A 4 -2.62 20.83 43.86
C ILE A 4 -2.18 21.45 42.51
N SER A 5 -3.11 21.29 41.57
CA SER A 5 -3.45 22.12 40.41
C SER A 5 -3.31 23.62 40.62
N MET A 6 -2.73 24.34 39.63
CA MET A 6 -3.28 25.63 39.19
C MET A 6 -2.68 26.08 37.85
N VAL A 7 -3.53 26.24 36.83
CA VAL A 7 -3.27 27.17 35.70
C VAL A 7 -3.52 28.60 36.18
N PRO A 8 -2.77 29.59 35.66
CA PRO A 8 -3.37 30.62 34.79
C PRO A 8 -2.35 31.13 33.73
N SER A 9 -2.60 31.94 32.72
CA SER A 9 -3.79 32.47 32.04
C SER A 9 -3.28 33.23 30.80
N THR A 10 -4.02 33.12 29.69
CA THR A 10 -4.36 34.16 28.70
C THR A 10 -3.29 34.99 27.96
N THR A 11 -3.52 35.10 26.64
CA THR A 11 -3.07 36.13 25.65
C THR A 11 -2.20 35.50 24.56
N SER A 12 -2.47 35.58 23.26
CA SER A 12 -3.22 36.57 22.50
C SER A 12 -3.87 35.94 21.26
N ALA A 13 -5.08 36.37 20.95
CA ALA A 13 -5.73 36.16 19.68
C ALA A 13 -4.85 36.68 18.52
N ARG A 14 -4.52 35.81 17.56
CA ARG A 14 -4.31 36.21 16.17
C ARG A 14 -5.07 35.26 15.26
N HIS A 15 -6.35 35.62 15.09
CA HIS A 15 -7.11 35.55 13.85
C HIS A 15 -6.53 34.65 12.75
N ASN A 16 -7.06 33.44 12.63
CA ASN A 16 -7.41 32.92 11.31
C ASN A 16 -8.79 32.29 11.41
N LYS A 17 -9.80 33.04 10.98
CA LYS A 17 -11.13 32.51 10.71
C LYS A 17 -11.12 31.96 9.29
N SER A 18 -11.39 30.66 9.19
CA SER A 18 -11.90 29.95 8.00
C SER A 18 -10.91 29.69 6.86
N LEU A 19 -10.34 28.49 6.83
CA LEU A 19 -10.30 27.75 5.56
C LEU A 19 -10.25 26.23 5.82
N LEU A 20 -11.38 25.57 5.51
CA LEU A 20 -11.60 24.14 5.31
C LEU A 20 -11.66 23.27 6.57
N GLY A 21 -12.89 22.95 6.94
CA GLY A 21 -13.22 21.85 7.82
C GLY A 21 -12.65 20.53 7.31
N VAL A 22 -11.67 20.01 8.03
CA VAL A 22 -11.37 18.58 8.06
C VAL A 22 -11.51 18.15 9.50
N SER A 23 -12.67 17.58 9.84
CA SER A 23 -12.86 16.89 11.10
C SER A 23 -11.73 15.86 11.28
N PRO A 24 -11.13 15.72 12.47
CA PRO A 24 -10.13 14.69 12.73
C PRO A 24 -10.71 13.30 12.36
N PRO A 25 -10.02 12.48 11.56
CA PRO A 25 -10.52 11.16 11.20
C PRO A 25 -10.72 10.31 12.46
N HIS A 26 -11.89 9.67 12.56
CA HIS A 26 -12.23 8.76 13.63
C HIS A 26 -11.15 7.66 13.77
N PRO A 27 -10.67 7.31 14.98
CA PRO A 27 -9.52 6.43 15.21
C PRO A 27 -9.61 5.02 14.58
N HIS A 28 -10.80 4.57 14.17
CA HIS A 28 -10.99 3.31 13.45
C HIS A 28 -10.44 3.34 12.01
N HIS A 29 -10.38 4.51 11.36
CA HIS A 29 -9.95 4.63 9.96
C HIS A 29 -8.45 4.37 9.76
N TYR A 30 -7.61 4.78 10.71
CA TYR A 30 -6.17 4.58 10.63
C TYR A 30 -5.79 3.10 10.69
N HIS A 31 -6.43 2.35 11.58
CA HIS A 31 -6.17 0.91 11.73
C HIS A 31 -6.57 0.14 10.47
N GLN A 32 -7.71 0.48 9.87
CA GLN A 32 -8.17 -0.18 8.65
C GLN A 32 -7.28 0.16 7.44
N GLN A 33 -6.84 1.42 7.32
CA GLN A 33 -5.93 1.83 6.25
C GLN A 33 -4.55 1.18 6.39
N GLN A 34 -4.03 1.05 7.61
CA GLN A 34 -2.77 0.36 7.89
C GLN A 34 -2.87 -1.14 7.59
N GLN A 35 -3.98 -1.79 7.98
CA GLN A 35 -4.21 -3.21 7.66
C GLN A 35 -4.24 -3.44 6.15
N GLN A 36 -4.91 -2.55 5.40
CA GLN A 36 -4.97 -2.66 3.94
C GLN A 36 -3.59 -2.49 3.30
N GLN A 37 -2.79 -1.53 3.75
CA GLN A 37 -1.40 -1.37 3.30
C GLN A 37 -0.56 -2.61 3.63
N GLN A 38 -0.69 -3.16 4.84
CA GLN A 38 0.05 -4.35 5.25
C GLN A 38 -0.29 -5.57 4.36
N GLN A 39 -1.58 -5.77 4.06
CA GLN A 39 -2.02 -6.83 3.15
C GLN A 39 -1.43 -6.66 1.74
N GLN A 40 -1.40 -5.43 1.22
CA GLN A 40 -0.79 -5.14 -0.07
C GLN A 40 0.71 -5.45 -0.07
N ARG A 41 1.44 -5.08 0.99
CA ARG A 41 2.87 -5.37 1.10
C ARG A 41 3.15 -6.88 1.18
N HIS A 42 2.38 -7.61 1.98
CA HIS A 42 2.53 -9.07 2.07
C HIS A 42 2.24 -9.75 0.73
N LEU A 43 1.25 -9.28 -0.02
CA LEU A 43 0.94 -9.82 -1.34
C LEU A 43 2.08 -9.57 -2.34
N LEU A 44 2.62 -8.35 -2.39
CA LEU A 44 3.77 -8.02 -3.22
C LEU A 44 4.97 -8.91 -2.89
N GLU A 45 5.30 -9.06 -1.61
CA GLU A 45 6.40 -9.91 -1.16
C GLU A 45 6.20 -11.38 -1.58
N ALA A 46 4.98 -11.90 -1.45
CA ALA A 46 4.65 -13.25 -1.87
C ALA A 46 4.80 -13.44 -3.38
N ILE A 47 4.35 -12.48 -4.19
CA ILE A 47 4.52 -12.53 -5.67
C ILE A 47 6.01 -12.49 -6.02
N SER A 48 6.76 -11.55 -5.46
CA SER A 48 8.22 -11.45 -5.59
C SER A 48 8.92 -12.78 -5.30
N LEU A 49 8.56 -13.42 -4.17
CA LEU A 49 9.13 -14.70 -3.75
C LEU A 49 8.76 -15.85 -4.70
N LEU A 50 7.53 -15.88 -5.20
CA LEU A 50 7.10 -16.90 -6.17
C LEU A 50 7.87 -16.76 -7.50
N LEU A 51 8.02 -15.53 -8.00
CA LEU A 51 8.74 -15.26 -9.25
C LEU A 51 10.24 -15.55 -9.12
N SER A 52 10.85 -15.27 -7.97
CA SER A 52 12.27 -15.59 -7.74
C SER A 52 12.56 -17.09 -7.73
N ARG A 53 11.61 -17.90 -7.26
CA ARG A 53 11.72 -19.38 -7.23
C ARG A 53 11.31 -20.06 -8.53
N TRP A 54 10.72 -19.31 -9.47
CA TRP A 54 10.31 -19.88 -10.75
C TRP A 54 11.50 -20.08 -11.68
N ASN A 55 12.00 -21.32 -11.73
CA ASN A 55 13.21 -21.67 -12.49
C ASN A 55 13.15 -21.26 -13.97
N GLY A 56 12.01 -21.43 -14.64
CA GLY A 56 11.83 -21.03 -16.03
C GLY A 56 12.01 -19.51 -16.24
N LEU A 57 11.46 -18.70 -15.34
CA LEU A 57 11.63 -17.25 -15.38
C LEU A 57 13.07 -16.85 -15.10
N GLN A 58 13.73 -17.48 -14.12
CA GLN A 58 15.14 -17.20 -13.83
C GLN A 58 16.03 -17.54 -15.03
N MET A 59 15.80 -18.67 -15.70
CA MET A 59 16.51 -19.01 -16.94
C MET A 59 16.22 -18.02 -18.07
N ALA A 60 14.98 -17.52 -18.20
CA ALA A 60 14.64 -16.51 -19.21
C ALA A 60 15.38 -15.18 -18.98
N ILE A 61 15.53 -14.78 -17.71
CA ILE A 61 16.29 -13.59 -17.33
C ILE A 61 17.78 -13.79 -17.64
N GLN A 62 18.37 -14.90 -17.17
CA GLN A 62 19.79 -15.19 -17.33
C GLN A 62 20.21 -15.31 -18.81
N ASN A 63 19.38 -15.98 -19.62
CA ASN A 63 19.65 -16.17 -21.03
C ASN A 63 19.14 -15.03 -21.91
N GLN A 64 18.61 -13.95 -21.32
CA GLN A 64 18.06 -12.81 -22.05
C GLN A 64 17.02 -13.23 -23.12
N TRP A 65 16.16 -14.20 -22.81
CA TRP A 65 15.14 -14.68 -23.77
C TRP A 65 14.17 -13.58 -24.19
N GLY A 66 13.98 -12.55 -23.36
CA GLY A 66 13.22 -11.36 -23.69
C GLY A 66 14.05 -10.20 -24.26
N GLY A 67 15.35 -10.38 -24.50
CA GLY A 67 16.30 -9.32 -24.83
C GLY A 67 17.06 -8.78 -23.61
N HIS A 68 17.83 -7.70 -23.82
CA HIS A 68 18.67 -7.08 -22.77
C HIS A 68 17.85 -6.60 -21.55
N ASP A 69 16.58 -6.28 -21.75
CA ASP A 69 15.63 -5.82 -20.74
C ASP A 69 14.85 -6.96 -20.05
N SER A 70 15.26 -8.23 -20.21
CA SER A 70 14.56 -9.39 -19.62
C SER A 70 14.34 -9.26 -18.10
N LEU A 71 15.29 -8.67 -17.38
CA LEU A 71 15.15 -8.38 -15.94
C LEU A 71 14.12 -7.28 -15.66
N GLN A 72 14.03 -6.27 -16.51
CA GLN A 72 13.00 -5.24 -16.37
C GLN A 72 11.62 -5.81 -16.66
N LYS A 73 11.50 -6.66 -17.69
CA LYS A 73 10.27 -7.37 -18.04
C LYS A 73 9.81 -8.29 -16.91
N SER A 74 10.71 -8.94 -16.17
CA SER A 74 10.33 -9.76 -15.01
C SER A 74 9.79 -8.92 -13.84
N ARG A 75 10.32 -7.71 -13.62
CA ARG A 75 9.77 -6.76 -12.64
C ARG A 75 8.42 -6.19 -13.08
N GLN A 76 8.25 -5.96 -14.38
CA GLN A 76 6.96 -5.55 -14.94
C GLN A 76 5.91 -6.64 -14.71
N LEU A 77 6.27 -7.90 -14.94
CA LEU A 77 5.39 -9.05 -14.67
C LEU A 77 4.91 -9.09 -13.21
N GLU A 78 5.78 -8.81 -12.24
CA GLU A 78 5.39 -8.70 -10.83
C GLU A 78 4.30 -7.65 -10.60
N THR A 79 4.49 -6.46 -11.20
CA THR A 79 3.56 -5.34 -11.12
C THR A 79 2.23 -5.66 -11.81
N ASP A 80 2.28 -6.35 -12.95
CA ASP A 80 1.11 -6.75 -13.72
C ASP A 80 0.29 -7.81 -12.97
N ILE A 81 0.94 -8.79 -12.35
CA ILE A 81 0.28 -9.80 -11.52
C ILE A 81 -0.39 -9.12 -10.32
N PHE A 82 0.32 -8.25 -9.61
CA PHE A 82 -0.25 -7.51 -8.48
C PHE A 82 -1.47 -6.69 -8.90
N SER A 83 -1.37 -5.95 -10.01
CA SER A 83 -2.48 -5.17 -10.56
C SER A 83 -3.64 -6.05 -11.00
N CYS A 84 -3.35 -7.22 -11.57
CA CYS A 84 -4.36 -8.20 -11.94
C CYS A 84 -5.12 -8.73 -10.71
N THR A 85 -4.47 -8.94 -9.56
CA THR A 85 -5.21 -9.35 -8.34
C THR A 85 -6.27 -8.34 -7.91
N ALA A 86 -6.10 -7.06 -8.23
CA ALA A 86 -7.09 -6.01 -7.97
C ALA A 86 -8.22 -5.96 -9.02
N LEU A 87 -7.93 -6.33 -10.28
CA LEU A 87 -8.87 -6.24 -11.41
C LEU A 87 -9.62 -7.55 -11.70
N CYS A 88 -9.06 -8.71 -11.34
CA CYS A 88 -9.58 -10.03 -11.70
C CYS A 88 -10.79 -10.50 -10.85
N GLY A 89 -11.38 -9.61 -10.04
CA GLY A 89 -12.64 -9.87 -9.34
C GLY A 89 -13.86 -10.06 -10.27
N GLY A 90 -13.76 -9.64 -11.53
CA GLY A 90 -14.86 -9.66 -12.51
C GLY A 90 -15.07 -10.96 -13.30
N PHE A 91 -14.11 -11.89 -13.33
CA PHE A 91 -14.21 -13.10 -14.18
C PHE A 91 -15.01 -14.26 -13.56
N ARG A 92 -15.65 -14.06 -12.40
CA ARG A 92 -16.49 -15.10 -11.76
C ARG A 92 -17.95 -15.12 -12.20
N LYS A 93 -18.34 -14.37 -13.23
CA LYS A 93 -19.73 -14.38 -13.72
C LYS A 93 -19.85 -14.22 -15.23
N LEU A 94 -19.29 -15.18 -15.96
CA LEU A 94 -19.81 -15.55 -17.28
C LEU A 94 -20.22 -17.03 -17.25
N ALA A 95 -21.44 -17.25 -16.76
CA ALA A 95 -22.38 -18.27 -17.24
C ALA A 95 -23.55 -17.44 -17.81
N PRO A 96 -24.19 -17.83 -18.92
CA PRO A 96 -24.61 -19.19 -19.26
C PRO A 96 -23.78 -19.91 -20.33
#